data_AF-A0A8T2PJ44-F1
#
_entry.id   AF-A0A8T2PJ44-F1
#
_cell.length_a   1.000
_cell.length_b   1.000
_cell.length_c   1.000
_cell.angle_alpha   90.00
_cell.angle_beta   90.00
_cell.angle_gamma   90.00
#
_symmetry.space_group_name_H-M   'P 1'
#
loop_
_entity.id
_entity.type
_entity.pdbx_description
1 polymer ?
#
loop_
_entity_poly.entity_id
_entity_poly.type
_entity_poly.pdbx_seq_one_letter_code
_entity_poly.pdbx_strand_id
1 'polypeptide(L)'
;MDQSISFLAEEGTAKLIEFNPLRATDVKLPDNAVFVIANCCVEMNKAATSHFNIRVVECRIATKLLAKSKGLDWTRLLKLGELQTELEVSLEEMVQIVEEVLHPEPYSKEEICQHLGITQDCLCNDILTPNTQHVTLFKLYQRAKHVYSEAGRVLQFKGVCDRAPSGAIQELGELMQQSHASCRDLYECSCPELDQLVDTCILSGAAGSRLTGAGWGGCAVSMVPIEKLDSFLLKVRESYYRPDARRSALEKQSLFVTKPGGGAAILFEA
;
A
#
# COMPACT_ATOMS: atom_id res chain seq x y z
N MET A 1 8.13 1.58 7.95
CA MET A 1 6.94 2.46 8.03
C MET A 1 6.30 2.33 9.40
N ASP A 2 5.81 1.14 9.77
CA ASP A 2 5.09 0.88 11.02
C ASP A 2 5.87 1.30 12.28
N GLN A 3 7.16 0.95 12.35
CA GLN A 3 8.02 1.37 13.46
C GLN A 3 8.21 2.88 13.45
N SER A 4 8.47 3.46 12.28
CA SER A 4 8.70 4.90 12.11
C SER A 4 7.51 5.72 12.59
N ILE A 5 6.27 5.38 12.19
CA ILE A 5 5.09 6.11 12.65
C ILE A 5 4.81 5.86 14.13
N SER A 6 5.10 4.66 14.66
CA SER A 6 4.94 4.39 16.09
C SER A 6 5.80 5.31 16.96
N PHE A 7 7.02 5.66 16.51
CA PHE A 7 7.92 6.55 17.26
C PHE A 7 7.76 8.04 16.91
N LEU A 8 7.43 8.37 15.67
CA LEU A 8 7.46 9.75 15.14
C LEU A 8 6.06 10.38 15.01
N ALA A 9 5.00 9.67 15.38
CA ALA A 9 3.66 10.23 15.37
C ALA A 9 3.51 11.35 16.40
N GLU A 10 2.72 12.35 16.02
CA GLU A 10 2.34 13.47 16.88
C GLU A 10 0.83 13.61 16.81
N GLU A 11 0.22 13.91 17.96
CA GLU A 11 -1.24 14.01 18.05
C GLU A 11 -1.78 15.13 17.15
N GLY A 12 -2.85 14.84 16.42
CA GLY A 12 -3.54 15.80 15.56
C GLY A 12 -2.97 15.96 14.14
N THR A 13 -1.86 15.30 13.79
CA THR A 13 -1.21 15.42 12.48
C THR A 13 -0.85 14.05 11.90
N ALA A 14 -1.09 13.85 10.59
CA ALA A 14 -0.51 12.71 9.88
C ALA A 14 0.94 13.01 9.50
N LYS A 15 1.71 11.99 9.12
CA LYS A 15 3.11 12.17 8.69
C LYS A 15 3.35 11.59 7.30
N LEU A 16 4.01 12.37 6.43
CA LEU A 16 4.76 11.83 5.30
C LEU A 16 6.08 11.29 5.84
N ILE A 17 6.29 9.98 5.74
CA ILE A 17 7.52 9.33 6.19
C ILE A 17 8.39 9.02 4.97
N GLU A 18 9.60 9.55 4.98
CA GLU A 18 10.61 9.35 3.95
C GLU A 18 11.70 8.42 4.49
N PHE A 19 12.37 7.70 3.58
CA PHE A 19 13.47 6.79 3.93
C PHE A 19 14.73 7.19 3.18
N ASN A 20 15.89 6.96 3.79
CA ASN A 20 17.22 7.24 3.24
C ASN A 20 17.44 8.73 2.84
N PRO A 21 17.43 9.69 3.79
CA PRO A 21 17.38 9.50 5.25
C PRO A 21 15.96 9.36 5.80
N LEU A 22 15.83 8.81 7.01
CA LEU A 22 14.54 8.75 7.71
C LEU A 22 14.10 10.15 8.11
N ARG A 23 12.95 10.59 7.60
CA ARG A 23 12.30 11.87 7.97
C ARG A 23 10.80 11.67 8.16
N ALA A 24 10.19 12.49 9.01
CA ALA A 24 8.74 12.57 9.16
C ALA A 24 8.33 14.04 9.02
N THR A 25 7.45 14.32 8.07
CA THR A 25 6.94 15.68 7.79
C THR A 25 5.44 15.69 8.01
N ASP A 26 4.95 16.73 8.68
CA ASP A 26 3.54 16.92 8.97
C ASP A 26 2.67 17.00 7.72
N VAL A 27 1.50 16.37 7.81
CA VAL A 27 0.46 16.40 6.80
C VAL A 27 -0.86 16.71 7.51
N LYS A 28 -1.36 17.93 7.30
CA LYS A 28 -2.66 18.34 7.82
C LYS A 28 -3.76 17.67 7.00
N LEU A 29 -4.57 16.84 7.65
CA LEU A 29 -5.73 16.21 7.03
C LEU A 29 -6.91 17.19 6.92
N PRO A 30 -7.89 16.97 6.03
CA PRO A 30 -9.06 17.85 5.90
C PRO A 30 -9.87 17.93 7.20
N ASP A 31 -10.15 19.14 7.66
CA ASP A 31 -10.86 19.39 8.93
C ASP A 31 -12.33 18.92 8.89
N ASN A 32 -12.91 18.77 7.70
CA ASN A 32 -14.30 18.37 7.46
C ASN A 32 -14.46 16.88 7.07
N ALA A 33 -13.42 16.06 7.26
CA ALA A 33 -13.48 14.62 7.10
C ALA A 33 -12.92 13.90 8.32
N VAL A 34 -13.41 12.68 8.56
CA VAL A 34 -12.86 11.76 9.54
C VAL A 34 -12.44 10.47 8.85
N PHE A 35 -11.45 9.81 9.42
CA PHE A 35 -11.06 8.47 8.99
C PHE A 35 -11.78 7.43 9.85
N VAL A 36 -12.37 6.45 9.20
CA VAL A 36 -13.02 5.31 9.85
C VAL A 36 -12.29 4.04 9.46
N ILE A 37 -11.92 3.25 10.46
CA ILE A 37 -11.32 1.93 10.29
C ILE A 37 -12.41 0.89 10.35
N ALA A 38 -12.42 0.00 9.37
CA ALA A 38 -13.32 -1.15 9.30
C ALA A 38 -12.50 -2.42 9.07
N ASN A 39 -12.58 -3.40 9.95
CA ASN A 39 -11.91 -4.70 9.82
C ASN A 39 -12.82 -5.67 9.04
N CYS A 40 -12.28 -6.33 8.00
CA CYS A 40 -13.01 -7.34 7.22
C CYS A 40 -13.21 -8.67 7.98
N CYS A 41 -12.58 -8.80 9.15
CA CYS A 41 -12.60 -9.98 10.03
C CYS A 41 -11.93 -11.22 9.41
N VAL A 42 -11.12 -11.04 8.38
CA VAL A 42 -10.18 -12.06 7.87
C VAL A 42 -8.81 -11.79 8.48
N GLU A 43 -8.31 -12.75 9.26
CA GLU A 43 -6.97 -12.68 9.82
C GLU A 43 -5.92 -13.11 8.78
N MET A 44 -4.86 -12.30 8.65
CA MET A 44 -3.71 -12.65 7.82
C MET A 44 -2.45 -12.70 8.68
N ASN A 45 -1.92 -13.91 8.89
CA ASN A 45 -0.64 -14.09 9.54
C ASN A 45 0.50 -13.90 8.53
N LYS A 46 1.08 -12.69 8.52
CA LYS A 46 2.16 -12.31 7.62
C LYS A 46 3.41 -13.16 7.79
N ALA A 47 3.73 -13.59 9.02
CA ALA A 47 4.93 -14.37 9.30
C ALA A 47 4.81 -15.84 8.88
N ALA A 48 3.57 -16.36 8.84
CA ALA A 48 3.28 -17.74 8.47
C ALA A 48 3.11 -17.94 6.95
N THR A 49 3.03 -16.88 6.16
CA THR A 49 2.76 -16.95 4.71
C THR A 49 3.89 -16.34 3.89
N SER A 50 4.06 -16.81 2.64
CA SER A 50 5.08 -16.28 1.73
C SER A 50 4.61 -15.05 0.95
N HIS A 51 3.30 -14.73 0.94
CA HIS A 51 2.70 -13.69 0.08
C HIS A 51 3.44 -12.34 0.13
N PHE A 52 3.76 -11.87 1.34
CA PHE A 52 4.49 -10.61 1.52
C PHE A 52 5.90 -10.68 0.91
N ASN A 53 6.66 -11.73 1.22
CA ASN A 53 8.03 -11.88 0.73
C ASN A 53 8.09 -12.10 -0.78
N ILE A 54 7.08 -12.75 -1.37
CA ILE A 54 6.95 -12.90 -2.82
C ILE A 54 6.90 -11.52 -3.48
N ARG A 55 6.07 -10.59 -2.97
CA ARG A 55 6.00 -9.22 -3.50
C ARG A 55 7.32 -8.47 -3.37
N VAL A 56 8.03 -8.67 -2.27
CA VAL A 56 9.36 -8.06 -2.05
C VAL A 56 10.37 -8.55 -3.10
N VAL A 57 10.42 -9.86 -3.36
CA VAL A 57 11.36 -10.40 -4.36
C VAL A 57 10.94 -10.05 -5.79
N GLU A 58 9.64 -9.99 -6.10
CA GLU A 58 9.16 -9.51 -7.40
C GLU A 58 9.63 -8.06 -7.66
N CYS A 59 9.49 -7.15 -6.69
CA CYS A 59 9.99 -5.78 -6.82
C CYS A 59 11.53 -5.71 -6.92
N ARG A 60 12.24 -6.55 -6.18
CA ARG A 60 13.71 -6.62 -6.25
C ARG A 60 14.18 -7.08 -7.63
N ILE A 61 13.57 -8.13 -8.18
CA ILE A 61 13.88 -8.64 -9.52
C ILE A 61 13.55 -7.57 -10.56
N ALA A 62 12.38 -6.93 -10.48
CA ALA A 62 12.01 -5.84 -11.38
C ALA A 62 13.03 -4.69 -11.33
N THR A 63 13.48 -4.29 -10.14
CA THR A 63 14.55 -3.29 -9.97
C THR A 63 15.80 -3.68 -10.75
N LYS A 64 16.23 -4.93 -10.64
CA LYS A 64 17.45 -5.43 -11.29
C LYS A 64 17.33 -5.48 -12.82
N LEU A 65 16.19 -5.95 -13.34
CA LEU A 65 15.95 -5.99 -14.78
C LEU A 65 15.90 -4.58 -15.39
N LEU A 66 15.19 -3.65 -14.74
CA LEU A 66 15.11 -2.25 -15.17
C LEU A 66 16.47 -1.55 -15.09
N ALA A 67 17.23 -1.77 -14.02
CA ALA A 67 18.59 -1.23 -13.90
C ALA A 67 19.49 -1.71 -15.04
N LYS A 68 19.45 -3.02 -15.34
CA LYS A 68 20.26 -3.60 -16.41
C LYS A 68 19.84 -3.08 -17.79
N SER A 69 18.55 -2.92 -18.06
CA SER A 69 18.09 -2.39 -19.35
C SER A 69 18.51 -0.93 -19.59
N LYS A 70 18.72 -0.16 -18.53
CA LYS A 70 19.26 1.21 -18.57
C LYS A 70 20.79 1.28 -18.45
N GLY A 71 21.49 0.15 -18.51
CA GLY A 71 22.95 0.09 -18.49
C GLY A 71 23.59 0.39 -17.13
N LEU A 72 22.81 0.37 -16.04
CA LEU A 72 23.31 0.54 -14.68
C LEU A 72 23.85 -0.78 -14.12
N ASP A 73 24.74 -0.66 -13.12
CA ASP A 73 25.12 -1.81 -12.30
C ASP A 73 23.93 -2.26 -11.45
N TRP A 74 23.20 -3.24 -11.96
CA TRP A 74 22.03 -3.81 -11.33
C TRP A 74 22.36 -4.62 -10.07
N THR A 75 23.62 -5.00 -9.84
CA THR A 75 23.99 -5.84 -8.70
C THR A 75 23.81 -5.09 -7.38
N ARG A 76 24.17 -3.79 -7.35
CA ARG A 76 24.04 -2.91 -6.17
C ARG A 76 22.62 -2.43 -5.87
N LEU A 77 21.73 -2.38 -6.85
CA LEU A 77 20.37 -1.84 -6.67
C LEU A 77 19.41 -2.92 -6.16
N LEU A 78 18.67 -2.59 -5.09
CA LEU A 78 17.76 -3.53 -4.42
C LEU A 78 16.31 -3.08 -4.44
N LYS A 79 16.05 -1.77 -4.55
CA LYS A 79 14.70 -1.20 -4.49
C LYS A 79 14.40 -0.31 -5.69
N LEU A 80 13.14 -0.33 -6.10
CA LEU A 80 12.60 0.50 -7.19
C LEU A 80 12.83 2.00 -6.94
N GLY A 81 12.66 2.48 -5.70
CA GLY A 81 12.93 3.89 -5.36
C GLY A 81 14.41 4.29 -5.49
N GLU A 82 15.34 3.38 -5.20
CA GLU A 82 16.78 3.63 -5.39
C GLU A 82 17.10 3.76 -6.88
N LEU A 83 16.50 2.89 -7.71
CA LEU A 83 16.64 2.98 -9.16
C LEU A 83 16.09 4.30 -9.74
N GLN A 84 14.90 4.73 -9.29
CA GLN A 84 14.33 6.01 -9.73
C GLN A 84 15.24 7.19 -9.36
N THR A 85 15.84 7.16 -8.16
CA THR A 85 16.80 8.19 -7.73
C THR A 85 18.06 8.17 -8.57
N GLU A 86 18.63 6.99 -8.85
CA GLU A 86 19.85 6.83 -9.65
C GLU A 86 19.67 7.24 -11.11
N LEU A 87 18.46 7.08 -11.66
CA LEU A 87 18.13 7.52 -13.02
C LEU A 87 17.78 9.01 -13.11
N GLU A 88 17.54 9.69 -11.99
CA GLU A 88 17.14 11.11 -11.92
C GLU A 88 15.89 11.46 -12.75
N VAL A 89 14.92 10.54 -12.81
CA VAL A 89 13.66 10.71 -13.55
C VAL A 89 12.45 10.79 -12.62
N SER A 90 11.35 11.35 -13.11
CA SER A 90 10.07 11.42 -12.42
C SER A 90 9.42 10.05 -12.23
N LEU A 91 8.41 9.97 -11.35
CA LEU A 91 7.64 8.74 -11.14
C LEU A 91 6.80 8.39 -12.37
N GLU A 92 6.31 9.39 -13.09
CA GLU A 92 5.60 9.24 -14.35
C GLU A 92 6.49 8.63 -15.43
N GLU A 93 7.72 9.13 -15.57
CA GLU A 93 8.72 8.55 -16.47
C GLU A 93 9.09 7.11 -16.06
N MET A 94 9.17 6.81 -14.76
CA MET A 94 9.39 5.43 -14.31
C MET A 94 8.26 4.48 -14.69
N VAL A 95 7.01 4.94 -14.68
CA VAL A 95 5.88 4.13 -15.16
C VAL A 95 6.01 3.84 -16.66
N GLN A 96 6.41 4.83 -17.46
CA GLN A 96 6.68 4.64 -18.90
C GLN A 96 7.83 3.66 -19.13
N ILE A 97 8.93 3.79 -18.38
CA ILE A 97 10.08 2.87 -18.44
C ILE A 97 9.64 1.43 -18.11
N VAL A 98 8.75 1.24 -17.13
CA VAL A 98 8.20 -0.09 -16.82
C VAL A 98 7.41 -0.65 -18.01
N GLU A 99 6.60 0.18 -18.68
CA GLU A 99 5.80 -0.21 -19.85
C GLU A 99 6.62 -0.54 -21.08
N GLU A 100 7.76 0.10 -21.26
CA GLU A 100 8.68 -0.16 -22.37
C GLU A 100 9.55 -1.41 -22.14
N VAL A 101 9.97 -1.65 -20.89
CA VAL A 101 11.02 -2.64 -20.58
C VAL A 101 10.45 -3.97 -20.11
N LEU A 102 9.41 -3.97 -19.27
CA LEU A 102 8.86 -5.18 -18.67
C LEU A 102 7.61 -5.61 -19.42
N HIS A 103 7.59 -6.82 -19.97
CA HIS A 103 6.37 -7.35 -20.56
C HIS A 103 5.34 -7.72 -19.49
N PRO A 104 4.03 -7.70 -19.80
CA PRO A 104 2.98 -7.93 -18.82
C PRO A 104 2.87 -9.39 -18.36
N GLU A 105 3.33 -10.36 -19.14
CA GLU A 105 3.24 -11.77 -18.74
C GLU A 105 4.17 -12.11 -17.57
N PRO A 106 3.82 -13.07 -16.69
CA PRO A 106 4.71 -13.49 -15.61
C PRO A 106 6.02 -14.06 -16.13
N TYR A 107 7.12 -13.62 -15.51
CA TYR A 107 8.47 -14.06 -15.85
C TYR A 107 8.79 -15.41 -15.21
N SER A 108 9.43 -16.29 -15.95
CA SER A 108 10.02 -17.53 -15.42
C SER A 108 11.39 -17.31 -14.76
N LYS A 109 11.86 -18.25 -13.95
CA LYS A 109 13.24 -18.19 -13.41
C LYS A 109 14.28 -18.21 -14.51
N GLU A 110 14.08 -19.05 -15.51
CA GLU A 110 14.95 -19.22 -16.68
C GLU A 110 15.10 -17.90 -17.44
N GLU A 111 13.98 -17.24 -17.71
CA GLU A 111 13.93 -15.95 -18.37
C GLU A 111 14.61 -14.85 -17.55
N ILE A 112 14.35 -14.76 -16.24
CA ILE A 112 15.04 -13.81 -15.36
C ILE A 112 16.56 -14.03 -15.40
N CYS A 113 16.99 -15.29 -15.35
CA CYS A 113 18.40 -15.67 -15.42
C CYS A 113 19.02 -15.26 -16.76
N GLN A 114 18.32 -15.45 -17.87
CA GLN A 114 18.76 -15.02 -19.20
C GLN A 114 18.90 -13.49 -19.27
N HIS A 115 17.89 -12.75 -18.82
CA HIS A 115 17.94 -11.29 -18.79
C HIS A 115 19.09 -10.78 -17.94
N LEU A 116 19.31 -11.35 -16.75
CA LEU A 116 20.37 -10.92 -15.84
C LEU A 116 21.75 -11.50 -16.19
N GLY A 117 21.83 -12.55 -17.01
CA GLY A 117 23.08 -13.23 -17.34
C GLY A 117 23.66 -13.99 -16.15
N ILE A 118 22.81 -14.61 -15.35
CA ILE A 118 23.18 -15.37 -14.14
C ILE A 118 22.66 -16.80 -14.21
N THR A 119 23.14 -17.66 -13.31
CA THR A 119 22.60 -19.01 -13.14
C THR A 119 21.39 -19.01 -12.20
N GLN A 120 20.61 -20.10 -12.23
CA GLN A 120 19.51 -20.29 -11.28
C GLN A 120 19.98 -20.37 -9.83
N ASP A 121 21.18 -20.89 -9.59
CA ASP A 121 21.77 -20.93 -8.25
C ASP A 121 22.04 -19.52 -7.73
N CYS A 122 22.60 -18.62 -8.55
CA CYS A 122 22.77 -17.21 -8.20
C CYS A 122 21.41 -16.54 -7.92
N LEU A 123 20.39 -16.79 -8.76
CA LEU A 123 19.04 -16.26 -8.53
C LEU A 123 18.50 -16.72 -7.16
N CYS A 124 18.63 -18.01 -6.84
CA CYS A 124 18.12 -18.60 -5.61
C CYS A 124 18.87 -18.15 -4.34
N ASN A 125 20.17 -17.93 -4.43
CA ASN A 125 21.03 -17.62 -3.29
C ASN A 125 21.19 -16.12 -3.04
N ASP A 126 21.22 -15.31 -4.10
CA ASP A 126 21.60 -13.89 -3.99
C ASP A 126 20.40 -12.93 -4.11
N ILE A 127 19.30 -13.37 -4.74
CA ILE A 127 18.15 -12.51 -5.04
C ILE A 127 16.88 -12.97 -4.32
N LEU A 128 16.57 -14.26 -4.36
CA LEU A 128 15.41 -14.81 -3.66
C LEU A 128 15.67 -14.91 -2.14
N THR A 129 14.59 -15.03 -1.38
CA THR A 129 14.63 -15.38 0.05
C THR A 129 14.29 -16.85 0.24
N PRO A 130 14.68 -17.50 1.37
CA PRO A 130 14.45 -18.92 1.57
C PRO A 130 12.99 -19.35 1.35
N ASN A 131 12.02 -18.57 1.85
CA ASN A 131 10.60 -18.86 1.70
C ASN A 131 9.99 -18.40 0.36
N THR A 132 10.80 -17.98 -0.62
CA THR A 132 10.34 -17.64 -1.98
C THR A 132 11.01 -18.50 -3.05
N GLN A 133 11.90 -19.43 -2.68
CA GLN A 133 12.62 -20.28 -3.66
C GLN A 133 11.69 -21.24 -4.42
N HIS A 134 10.53 -21.57 -3.85
CA HIS A 134 9.51 -22.41 -4.51
C HIS A 134 8.72 -21.69 -5.61
N VAL A 135 8.82 -20.36 -5.69
CA VAL A 135 8.08 -19.55 -6.68
C VAL A 135 8.66 -19.77 -8.07
N THR A 136 7.81 -20.05 -9.04
CA THR A 136 8.19 -20.33 -10.43
C THR A 136 7.92 -19.19 -11.39
N LEU A 137 6.95 -18.32 -11.07
CA LEU A 137 6.50 -17.21 -11.92
C LEU A 137 6.47 -15.89 -11.13
N PHE A 138 6.90 -14.80 -11.78
CA PHE A 138 7.06 -13.49 -11.14
C PHE A 138 6.38 -12.37 -11.95
N LYS A 139 5.46 -11.62 -11.33
CA LYS A 139 4.68 -10.55 -11.98
C LYS A 139 5.39 -9.19 -11.90
N LEU A 140 6.54 -9.09 -12.56
CA LEU A 140 7.46 -7.94 -12.44
C LEU A 140 6.82 -6.62 -12.89
N TYR A 141 6.16 -6.63 -14.05
CA TYR A 141 5.49 -5.46 -14.63
C TYR A 141 4.45 -4.86 -13.66
N GLN A 142 3.54 -5.70 -13.17
CA GLN A 142 2.43 -5.27 -12.32
C GLN A 142 2.96 -4.72 -10.98
N ARG A 143 3.97 -5.36 -10.39
CA ARG A 143 4.52 -4.92 -9.10
C ARG A 143 5.26 -3.60 -9.24
N ALA A 144 6.08 -3.44 -10.28
CA ALA A 144 6.79 -2.20 -10.52
C ALA A 144 5.84 -1.04 -10.83
N LYS A 145 4.85 -1.27 -11.70
CA LYS A 145 3.82 -0.28 -12.03
C LYS A 145 3.03 0.14 -10.80
N HIS A 146 2.60 -0.81 -9.97
CA HIS A 146 1.95 -0.49 -8.69
C HIS A 146 2.82 0.42 -7.83
N VAL A 147 4.09 0.07 -7.59
CA VAL A 147 4.97 0.80 -6.67
C VAL A 147 5.20 2.24 -7.12
N TYR A 148 5.54 2.48 -8.39
CA TYR A 148 5.78 3.83 -8.87
C TYR A 148 4.49 4.67 -8.89
N SER A 149 3.36 4.10 -9.35
CA SER A 149 2.09 4.81 -9.33
C SER A 149 1.59 5.10 -7.90
N GLU A 150 1.80 4.18 -6.94
CA GLU A 150 1.43 4.39 -5.54
C GLU A 150 2.29 5.48 -4.89
N ALA A 151 3.60 5.49 -5.16
CA ALA A 151 4.46 6.58 -4.71
C ALA A 151 3.99 7.95 -5.27
N GLY A 152 3.58 8.00 -6.53
CA GLY A 152 3.02 9.20 -7.15
C GLY A 152 1.75 9.67 -6.43
N ARG A 153 0.85 8.73 -6.12
CA ARG A 153 -0.38 9.02 -5.35
C ARG A 153 -0.10 9.57 -3.96
N VAL A 154 0.95 9.13 -3.28
CA VAL A 154 1.34 9.68 -1.96
C VAL A 154 1.70 11.16 -2.08
N LEU A 155 2.51 11.53 -3.10
CA LEU A 155 2.90 12.93 -3.32
C LEU A 155 1.70 13.79 -3.75
N GLN A 156 0.81 13.24 -4.58
CA GLN A 156 -0.44 13.90 -4.96
C GLN A 156 -1.35 14.12 -3.75
N PHE A 157 -1.52 13.11 -2.89
CA PHE A 157 -2.33 13.20 -1.68
C PHE A 157 -1.80 14.30 -0.76
N LYS A 158 -0.48 14.32 -0.51
CA LYS A 158 0.15 15.40 0.26
C LYS A 158 -0.06 16.76 -0.41
N GLY A 159 0.14 16.87 -1.72
CA GLY A 159 -0.05 18.12 -2.46
C GLY A 159 -1.49 18.66 -2.42
N VAL A 160 -2.50 17.78 -2.33
CA VAL A 160 -3.90 18.18 -2.11
C VAL A 160 -4.10 18.65 -0.67
N CYS A 161 -3.54 17.95 0.33
CA CYS A 161 -3.56 18.38 1.73
C CYS A 161 -2.90 19.77 1.91
N ASP A 162 -1.76 20.01 1.29
CA ASP A 162 -1.03 21.29 1.41
C ASP A 162 -1.80 22.45 0.77
N ARG A 163 -2.45 22.23 -0.38
CA ARG A 163 -3.22 23.26 -1.11
C ARG A 163 -4.61 23.49 -0.55
N ALA A 164 -5.20 22.48 0.10
CA ALA A 164 -6.56 22.47 0.65
C ALA A 164 -7.64 23.09 -0.27
N PRO A 165 -7.79 22.62 -1.53
CA PRO A 165 -8.81 23.15 -2.44
C PRO A 165 -10.23 22.88 -1.91
N SER A 166 -11.23 23.61 -2.43
CA SER A 166 -12.64 23.39 -2.04
C SER A 166 -13.13 21.97 -2.32
N GLY A 167 -12.52 21.27 -3.28
CA GLY A 167 -12.81 19.86 -3.64
C GLY A 167 -11.88 18.83 -2.97
N ALA A 168 -11.09 19.21 -1.96
CA ALA A 168 -10.02 18.36 -1.41
C ALA A 168 -10.49 16.96 -1.01
N ILE A 169 -11.64 16.83 -0.33
CA ILE A 169 -12.16 15.52 0.08
C ILE A 169 -12.42 14.61 -1.12
N GLN A 170 -12.95 15.15 -2.21
CA GLN A 170 -13.25 14.37 -3.41
C GLN A 170 -11.95 13.92 -4.09
N GLU A 171 -11.00 14.84 -4.29
CA GLU A 171 -9.69 14.54 -4.89
C GLU A 171 -8.92 13.49 -4.08
N LEU A 172 -8.85 13.66 -2.75
CA LEU A 172 -8.20 12.69 -1.85
C LEU A 172 -8.92 11.33 -1.86
N GLY A 173 -10.26 11.34 -1.94
CA GLY A 173 -11.08 10.14 -2.01
C GLY A 173 -10.85 9.33 -3.29
N GLU A 174 -10.69 10.01 -4.42
CA GLU A 174 -10.32 9.41 -5.70
C GLU A 174 -8.92 8.78 -5.64
N LEU A 175 -7.94 9.46 -5.05
CA LEU A 175 -6.60 8.90 -4.84
C LEU A 175 -6.63 7.63 -3.98
N MET A 176 -7.45 7.60 -2.92
CA MET A 176 -7.64 6.40 -2.09
C MET A 176 -8.24 5.23 -2.89
N GLN A 177 -9.27 5.50 -3.71
CA GLN A 177 -9.90 4.47 -4.55
C GLN A 177 -8.95 3.94 -5.62
N GLN A 178 -8.17 4.81 -6.27
CA GLN A 178 -7.14 4.41 -7.23
C GLN A 178 -6.05 3.55 -6.56
N SER A 179 -5.66 3.90 -5.34
CA SER A 179 -4.75 3.08 -4.54
C SER A 179 -5.34 1.70 -4.26
N HIS A 180 -6.62 1.61 -3.85
CA HIS A 180 -7.26 0.32 -3.62
C HIS A 180 -7.31 -0.54 -4.89
N ALA A 181 -7.75 0.02 -6.01
CA ALA A 181 -7.78 -0.68 -7.30
C ALA A 181 -6.37 -1.17 -7.70
N SER A 182 -5.34 -0.34 -7.49
CA SER A 182 -3.96 -0.73 -7.74
C SER A 182 -3.50 -1.87 -6.83
N CYS A 183 -3.83 -1.83 -5.53
CA CYS A 183 -3.53 -2.92 -4.60
C CYS A 183 -4.26 -4.23 -4.97
N ARG A 184 -5.51 -4.15 -5.42
CA ARG A 184 -6.33 -5.29 -5.82
C ARG A 184 -5.84 -5.91 -7.13
N ASP A 185 -5.67 -5.08 -8.16
CA ASP A 185 -5.52 -5.53 -9.54
C ASP A 185 -4.04 -5.65 -9.95
N LEU A 186 -3.17 -4.73 -9.51
CA LEU A 186 -1.74 -4.74 -9.86
C LEU A 186 -0.87 -5.36 -8.78
N TYR A 187 -1.12 -5.10 -7.50
CA TYR A 187 -0.34 -5.70 -6.42
C TYR A 187 -0.93 -7.01 -5.92
N GLU A 188 -2.18 -7.34 -6.27
CA GLU A 188 -2.86 -8.57 -5.86
C GLU A 188 -2.69 -8.86 -4.36
N CYS A 189 -2.92 -7.83 -3.55
CA CYS A 189 -2.88 -7.89 -2.09
C CYS A 189 -4.22 -7.57 -1.43
N SER A 190 -5.33 -7.56 -2.17
CA SER A 190 -6.67 -7.53 -1.58
C SER A 190 -7.19 -8.95 -1.28
N CYS A 191 -8.44 -9.05 -0.84
CA CYS A 191 -9.21 -10.28 -0.78
C CYS A 191 -10.71 -9.98 -0.98
N PRO A 192 -11.55 -10.98 -1.29
CA PRO A 192 -12.98 -10.76 -1.54
C PRO A 192 -13.70 -10.01 -0.41
N GLU A 193 -13.35 -10.29 0.84
CA GLU A 193 -13.95 -9.65 2.02
C GLU A 193 -13.53 -8.18 2.15
N LEU A 194 -12.28 -7.84 1.79
CA LEU A 194 -11.81 -6.45 1.74
C LEU A 194 -12.49 -5.70 0.61
N ASP A 195 -12.60 -6.29 -0.59
CA ASP A 195 -13.24 -5.67 -1.75
C ASP A 195 -14.71 -5.37 -1.43
N GLN A 196 -15.44 -6.36 -0.87
CA GLN A 196 -16.82 -6.17 -0.41
C GLN A 196 -16.92 -5.06 0.64
N LEU A 197 -15.99 -5.00 1.59
CA LEU A 197 -16.00 -3.99 2.65
C LEU A 197 -15.75 -2.59 2.09
N VAL A 198 -14.79 -2.45 1.17
CA VAL A 198 -14.48 -1.17 0.52
C VAL A 198 -15.68 -0.68 -0.28
N ASP A 199 -16.29 -1.55 -1.09
CA ASP A 199 -17.51 -1.21 -1.84
C ASP A 199 -18.65 -0.79 -0.92
N THR A 200 -18.84 -1.53 0.19
CA THR A 200 -19.84 -1.19 1.20
C THR A 200 -19.58 0.17 1.82
N CYS A 201 -18.33 0.51 2.12
CA CYS A 201 -17.96 1.82 2.65
C CYS A 201 -18.28 2.95 1.66
N ILE A 202 -17.94 2.77 0.38
CA ILE A 202 -18.23 3.77 -0.67
C ILE A 202 -19.75 3.97 -0.81
N LEU A 203 -20.52 2.90 -0.94
CA LEU A 203 -21.99 2.95 -1.04
C LEU A 203 -22.64 3.54 0.22
N SER A 204 -21.98 3.42 1.37
CA SER A 204 -22.45 3.99 2.64
C SER A 204 -22.15 5.47 2.80
N GLY A 205 -21.33 6.07 1.94
CA GLY A 205 -21.06 7.51 1.91
C GLY A 205 -19.61 7.93 2.17
N ALA A 206 -18.65 7.00 2.18
CA ALA A 206 -17.24 7.37 2.18
C ALA A 206 -16.86 8.09 0.86
N ALA A 207 -16.03 9.12 0.96
CA ALA A 207 -15.46 9.80 -0.20
C ALA A 207 -14.37 8.94 -0.87
N GLY A 208 -13.65 8.15 -0.07
CA GLY A 208 -12.70 7.15 -0.56
C GLY A 208 -12.50 6.07 0.49
N SER A 209 -12.21 4.85 0.04
CA SER A 209 -11.96 3.70 0.89
C SER A 209 -10.93 2.78 0.23
N ARG A 210 -10.06 2.20 1.05
CA ARG A 210 -9.03 1.27 0.61
C ARG A 210 -8.62 0.33 1.74
N LEU A 211 -8.06 -0.83 1.38
CA LEU A 211 -7.32 -1.65 2.34
C LEU A 211 -6.18 -0.86 3.00
N THR A 212 -5.79 -1.23 4.22
CA THR A 212 -4.63 -0.67 4.92
C THR A 212 -3.77 -1.75 5.54
N GLY A 213 -2.47 -1.49 5.67
CA GLY A 213 -1.47 -2.51 6.02
C GLY A 213 -1.10 -3.38 4.82
N ALA A 214 -0.74 -4.64 5.08
CA ALA A 214 -0.22 -5.53 4.02
C ALA A 214 -1.32 -6.06 3.08
N GLY A 215 -2.57 -6.11 3.56
CA GLY A 215 -3.68 -6.72 2.83
C GLY A 215 -3.79 -8.24 3.02
N TRP A 216 -4.45 -8.89 2.05
CA TRP A 216 -4.96 -10.28 2.10
C TRP A 216 -5.86 -10.56 3.31
N GLY A 217 -6.55 -9.52 3.79
CA GLY A 217 -7.31 -9.51 5.04
C GLY A 217 -6.99 -8.26 5.86
N GLY A 218 -7.49 -8.22 7.10
CA GLY A 218 -7.30 -7.08 8.00
C GLY A 218 -8.26 -5.93 7.73
N CYS A 219 -7.75 -4.70 7.71
CA CYS A 219 -8.58 -3.50 7.76
C CYS A 219 -8.66 -2.75 6.44
N ALA A 220 -9.78 -2.06 6.25
CA ALA A 220 -9.94 -0.93 5.35
C ALA A 220 -9.93 0.39 6.14
N VAL A 221 -9.49 1.46 5.48
CA VAL A 221 -9.54 2.84 5.95
C VAL A 221 -10.40 3.65 4.99
N SER A 222 -11.40 4.33 5.53
CA SER A 222 -12.38 5.11 4.79
C SER A 222 -12.32 6.57 5.22
N MET A 223 -12.25 7.49 4.27
CA MET A 223 -12.41 8.92 4.53
C MET A 223 -13.88 9.29 4.37
N VAL A 224 -14.50 9.78 5.43
CA VAL A 224 -15.94 10.04 5.52
C VAL A 224 -16.16 11.52 5.85
N PRO A 225 -16.96 12.26 5.05
CA PRO A 225 -17.39 13.60 5.41
C PRO A 225 -18.11 13.61 6.76
N ILE A 226 -17.81 14.57 7.64
CA ILE A 226 -18.32 14.59 9.03
C ILE A 226 -19.85 14.50 9.08
N GLU A 227 -20.54 15.19 8.16
CA GLU A 227 -22.00 15.22 8.09
C GLU A 227 -22.63 13.86 7.71
N LYS A 228 -21.84 12.94 7.15
CA LYS A 228 -22.30 11.60 6.77
C LYS A 228 -21.96 10.54 7.81
N LEU A 229 -21.16 10.86 8.83
CA LEU A 229 -20.54 9.88 9.72
C LEU A 229 -21.54 8.91 10.37
N ASP A 230 -22.60 9.43 11.02
CA ASP A 230 -23.56 8.57 11.72
C ASP A 230 -24.30 7.63 10.75
N SER A 231 -24.71 8.18 9.60
CA SER A 231 -25.38 7.40 8.56
C SER A 231 -24.45 6.35 7.94
N PHE A 232 -23.17 6.68 7.78
CA PHE A 232 -22.14 5.78 7.27
C PHE A 232 -21.94 4.61 8.23
N LEU A 233 -21.74 4.87 9.53
CA LEU A 233 -21.54 3.83 10.53
C LEU A 233 -22.74 2.89 10.59
N LEU A 234 -23.97 3.43 10.57
CA LEU A 234 -25.18 2.62 10.56
C LEU A 234 -25.23 1.71 9.32
N LYS A 235 -25.06 2.26 8.11
CA LYS A 235 -25.14 1.49 6.86
C LYS A 235 -24.07 0.41 6.78
N VAL A 236 -22.82 0.70 7.17
CA VAL A 236 -21.75 -0.31 7.18
C VAL A 236 -22.06 -1.43 8.16
N ARG A 237 -22.60 -1.13 9.35
CA ARG A 237 -23.07 -2.14 10.31
C ARG A 237 -24.15 -3.04 9.71
N GLU A 238 -25.19 -2.45 9.11
CA GLU A 238 -26.30 -3.21 8.52
C GLU A 238 -25.86 -4.05 7.31
N SER A 239 -25.01 -3.49 6.44
CA SER A 239 -24.71 -4.10 5.15
C SER A 239 -23.54 -5.09 5.19
N TYR A 240 -22.55 -4.88 6.07
CA TYR A 240 -21.37 -5.73 6.13
C TYR A 240 -21.32 -6.62 7.37
N TYR A 241 -21.54 -6.07 8.56
CA TYR A 241 -21.33 -6.79 9.81
C TYR A 241 -22.51 -7.66 10.21
N ARG A 242 -23.72 -7.10 10.27
CA ARG A 242 -24.92 -7.81 10.73
C ARG A 242 -25.30 -9.08 9.94
N PRO A 243 -25.13 -9.15 8.61
CA PRO A 243 -25.55 -10.33 7.85
C PRO A 243 -24.76 -11.61 8.17
N ASP A 244 -23.60 -11.52 8.82
CA ASP A 244 -22.78 -12.67 9.22
C ASP A 244 -22.59 -12.67 10.75
N ALA A 245 -22.96 -13.77 11.40
CA ALA A 245 -22.91 -13.88 12.87
C ALA A 245 -21.50 -13.70 13.45
N ARG A 246 -20.44 -14.13 12.74
CA ARG A 246 -19.05 -13.95 13.17
C ARG A 246 -18.63 -12.51 13.07
N ARG A 247 -18.96 -11.82 11.97
CA ARG A 247 -18.68 -10.38 11.82
C ARG A 247 -19.47 -9.55 12.82
N SER A 248 -20.74 -9.87 13.03
CA SER A 248 -21.62 -9.22 14.01
C SER A 248 -21.06 -9.30 15.44
N ALA A 249 -20.53 -10.45 15.84
CA ALA A 249 -19.90 -10.62 17.15
C ALA A 249 -18.66 -9.72 17.39
N LEU A 250 -17.98 -9.31 16.32
CA LEU A 250 -16.77 -8.48 16.37
C LEU A 250 -17.04 -7.01 16.01
N GLU A 251 -18.28 -6.62 15.69
CA GLU A 251 -18.61 -5.28 15.15
C GLU A 251 -18.03 -4.13 15.98
N LYS A 252 -18.20 -4.18 17.31
CA LYS A 252 -17.80 -3.10 18.22
C LYS A 252 -16.30 -2.82 18.22
N GLN A 253 -15.48 -3.84 17.94
CA GLN A 253 -14.01 -3.72 17.85
C GLN A 253 -13.53 -3.58 16.40
N SER A 254 -14.40 -3.87 15.42
CA SER A 254 -14.05 -3.91 14.01
C SER A 254 -14.44 -2.63 13.25
N LEU A 255 -15.32 -1.77 13.77
CA LEU A 255 -15.72 -0.53 13.10
C LEU A 255 -15.61 0.67 14.05
N PHE A 256 -14.64 1.55 13.82
CA PHE A 256 -14.40 2.69 14.71
C PHE A 256 -13.80 3.91 13.99
N VAL A 257 -14.13 5.08 14.51
CA VAL A 257 -13.60 6.37 14.03
C VAL A 257 -12.21 6.58 14.63
N THR A 258 -11.29 7.15 13.86
CA THR A 258 -9.94 7.44 14.30
C THR A 258 -9.52 8.88 13.97
N LYS A 259 -8.51 9.36 14.71
CA LYS A 259 -7.79 10.61 14.50
C LYS A 259 -6.29 10.33 14.66
N PRO A 260 -5.40 11.18 14.11
CA PRO A 260 -3.97 11.00 14.33
C PRO A 260 -3.62 11.07 15.82
N GLY A 261 -3.13 9.97 16.38
CA GLY A 261 -2.69 9.87 17.77
C GLY A 261 -1.20 10.18 17.92
N GLY A 262 -0.74 10.33 19.17
CA GLY A 262 0.68 10.49 19.49
C GLY A 262 1.49 9.19 19.34
N GLY A 263 2.81 9.34 19.23
CA GLY A 263 3.76 8.23 19.19
C GLY A 263 4.05 7.61 20.56
N ALA A 264 5.05 6.72 20.58
CA ALA A 264 5.51 6.02 21.77
C ALA A 264 5.96 7.00 22.87
N ALA A 265 5.48 6.79 24.09
CA ALA A 265 5.80 7.61 25.25
C ALA A 265 6.09 6.75 26.48
N ILE A 266 6.89 7.30 27.40
CA ILE A 266 7.13 6.72 28.73
C ILE A 266 6.17 7.42 29.70
N LEU A 267 5.38 6.65 30.42
CA LEU A 267 4.47 7.16 31.46
C LEU A 267 5.14 7.00 32.83
N PHE A 268 5.21 8.10 33.58
CA PHE A 268 5.65 8.09 34.97
C PHE A 268 4.42 8.17 35.88
N GLU A 269 4.37 7.31 36.89
CA GLU A 269 3.38 7.43 37.97
C GLU A 269 3.78 8.61 38.86
N ALA A 270 2.82 9.49 39.14
CA ALA A 270 3.03 10.72 39.91
C ALA A 270 3.09 10.46 41.42
#